data_AF-A0AAU3W3J5-F1
#
_entry.id   AF-A0AAU3W3J5-F1
#
_cell.length_a   1.000
_cell.length_b   1.000
_cell.length_c   1.000
_cell.angle_alpha   90.00
_cell.angle_beta   90.00
_cell.angle_gamma   90.00
#
_symmetry.space_group_name_H-M   'P 1'
#
loop_
_entity.id
_entity.type
_entity.pdbx_description
1 polymer ?
#
loop_
_entity_poly.entity_id
_entity_poly.type
_entity_poly.pdbx_seq_one_letter_code
_entity_poly.pdbx_strand_id
1 'polypeptide(L)' 'MEIAPGFPAVVPVRDSKNPHGPVLVITRSAWSAFTSALR' A
#
# COMPACT_ATOMS: atom_id res chain seq x y z
N MET A 1 7.41 -3.66 -10.97
CA MET A 1 8.73 -3.86 -10.34
C MET A 1 9.44 -2.51 -10.34
N GLU A 2 9.52 -1.84 -9.19
CA GLU A 2 10.35 -0.63 -9.04
C GLU A 2 11.82 -1.05 -8.82
N ILE A 3 12.75 -0.57 -9.65
CA ILE A 3 14.19 -0.84 -9.54
C ILE A 3 14.90 0.52 -9.45
N ALA A 4 15.93 0.64 -8.61
CA ALA A 4 16.82 1.81 -8.56
C ALA A 4 18.24 1.45 -9.01
N PRO A 5 18.57 1.60 -10.30
CA PRO A 5 19.93 1.42 -10.77
C PRO A 5 20.82 2.56 -10.22
N GLY A 6 21.97 2.22 -9.60
CA GLY A 6 23.01 3.21 -9.25
C GLY A 6 23.26 3.48 -7.76
N PHE A 7 22.55 2.82 -6.84
CA PHE A 7 22.77 2.98 -5.39
C PHE A 7 23.15 1.65 -4.72
N PRO A 8 24.46 1.30 -4.67
CA PRO A 8 24.91 -0.04 -4.27
C PRO A 8 24.74 -0.36 -2.77
N ALA A 9 24.37 0.60 -1.93
CA ALA A 9 24.30 0.44 -0.47
C ALA A 9 22.89 0.64 0.13
N VAL A 10 21.86 0.85 -0.68
CA VAL A 10 20.48 1.09 -0.20
C VAL A 10 19.46 0.28 -1.00
N VAL A 11 18.48 -0.27 -0.29
CA VAL A 11 17.33 -0.97 -0.88
C VAL A 11 16.16 0.00 -0.95
N PRO A 12 15.65 0.38 -2.14
CA PRO A 12 14.47 1.24 -2.25
C PRO A 12 13.23 0.47 -1.84
N VAL A 13 12.49 0.97 -0.85
CA VAL A 13 11.17 0.44 -0.48
C VAL A 13 10.10 1.45 -0.86
N ARG A 14 9.15 1.04 -1.70
CA ARG A 14 7.89 1.75 -1.91
C ARG A 14 6.78 0.74 -2.14
N ASP A 15 5.66 0.99 -1.49
CA ASP A 15 4.40 0.32 -1.80
C ASP A 15 3.47 1.20 -2.67
N SER A 16 3.77 2.50 -2.81
CA SER A 16 3.27 3.41 -3.85
C SER A 16 4.04 4.74 -3.78
N LYS A 17 4.35 5.36 -4.93
CA LYS A 17 4.96 6.72 -5.01
C LYS A 17 4.01 7.79 -5.54
N ASN A 18 2.75 7.49 -5.86
CA ASN A 18 1.88 8.46 -6.54
C ASN A 18 0.97 9.19 -5.54
N PRO A 19 1.32 10.40 -5.04
CA PRO A 19 0.47 11.16 -4.11
C PRO A 19 -0.86 11.61 -4.75
N HIS A 20 -1.00 11.49 -6.06
CA HIS A 20 -2.20 11.82 -6.82
C HIS A 20 -2.84 10.58 -7.47
N GLY A 21 -2.41 9.38 -7.08
CA GLY A 21 -2.97 8.14 -7.58
C GLY A 21 -4.38 7.87 -7.04
N PRO A 22 -5.13 6.97 -7.69
CA PRO A 22 -6.44 6.56 -7.19
C PRO A 22 -6.32 5.96 -5.78
N VAL A 23 -7.28 6.31 -4.92
CA VAL A 23 -7.35 5.85 -3.53
C VAL A 23 -8.46 4.82 -3.39
N LEU A 24 -8.16 3.67 -2.78
CA LEU A 24 -9.17 2.72 -2.34
C LEU A 24 -9.78 3.19 -1.01
N VAL A 25 -11.06 3.53 -1.02
CA VAL A 25 -11.79 3.93 0.19
C VAL A 25 -12.64 2.76 0.68
N ILE A 26 -12.45 2.39 1.95
CA ILE A 26 -13.25 1.36 2.62
C ILE A 26 -14.11 2.03 3.68
N THR A 27 -15.42 1.77 3.67
CA THR A 27 -16.34 2.32 4.67
C THR A 27 -16.10 1.65 6.04
N ARG A 28 -16.47 2.35 7.12
CA ARG A 28 -16.37 1.78 8.48
C ARG A 28 -17.17 0.48 8.62
N SER A 29 -18.34 0.38 7.99
CA SER A 29 -19.19 -0.81 8.02
C SER A 29 -18.53 -1.99 7.31
N ALA A 30 -17.93 -1.76 6.14
CA ALA A 30 -17.22 -2.81 5.40
C ALA A 30 -15.99 -3.32 6.17
N TRP A 31 -15.23 -2.41 6.81
CA TRP A 31 -14.08 -2.79 7.65
C TRP A 31 -14.50 -3.61 8.88
N SER A 32 -15.59 -3.21 9.53
CA SER A 32 -16.15 -3.94 10.67
C SER A 32 -16.60 -5.35 10.29
N ALA A 33 -17.28 -5.51 9.15
CA ALA A 33 -17.71 -6.82 8.67
C ALA A 33 -16.51 -7.74 8.35
N PHE A 34 -15.50 -7.19 7.68
CA PHE A 34 -14.27 -7.92 7.35
C PHE A 34 -13.55 -8.43 8.61
N THR A 35 -13.28 -7.56 9.58
CA THR A 35 -12.56 -7.93 10.80
C THR A 35 -13.34 -8.90 11.68
N SER A 36 -14.68 -8.81 11.69
CA SER A 36 -15.53 -9.78 12.38
C SER A 36 -15.45 -11.18 11.80
N ALA A 37 -15.19 -11.32 10.49
CA ALA A 37 -15.09 -12.61 9.82
C ALA A 37 -13.72 -13.30 10.02
N LEU A 38 -12.74 -12.62 10.60
CA LEU A 38 -11.39 -13.14 10.88
C LEU A 38 -11.20 -13.62 12.32
N ARG A 39 -12.24 -13.51 13.17
CA ARG A 39 -12.27 -14.05 14.53
C ARG A 39 -12.77 -15.49 14.51
#